data_AF-A0A9D5G6Z4-F1
#
_entry.id   AF-A0A9D5G6Z4-F1
#
_cell.length_a   1.000
_cell.length_b   1.000
_cell.length_c   1.000
_cell.angle_alpha   90.00
_cell.angle_beta   90.00
_cell.angle_gamma   90.00
#
_symmetry.space_group_name_H-M   'P 1'
#
loop_
_entity.id
_entity.type
_entity.pdbx_description
1 polymer ?
#
loop_
_entity_poly.entity_id
_entity_poly.type
_entity_poly.pdbx_seq_one_letter_code
_entity_poly.pdbx_strand_id
1 'polypeptide(L)'
;MPPRVREIKRMLRDAGFEFARQGKGDHSVWKHPSGVEYSLDGADSKEMARGSWKTSSKVARNRAGQAAMKVIVEFENSSNAVCATSPDFPNVVGLGDDRDDALRRFLNALHGLIEYHTETGEPLDIPSDDRQIEVIAA
;
A
#
# COMPACT_ATOMS: atom_id res chain seq x y z
N MET A 1 9.59 28.26 1.02
CA MET A 1 10.92 27.63 0.99
C MET A 1 10.80 26.24 0.40
N PRO A 2 11.82 25.73 -0.30
CA PRO A 2 11.91 24.30 -0.62
C PRO A 2 11.97 23.49 0.70
N PRO A 3 11.32 22.32 0.78
CA PRO A 3 11.38 21.50 1.98
C PRO A 3 12.81 20.99 2.22
N ARG A 4 13.14 20.76 3.49
CA ARG A 4 14.41 20.12 3.88
C ARG A 4 14.32 18.61 3.67
N VAL A 5 15.47 17.97 3.46
CA VAL A 5 15.54 16.51 3.26
C VAL A 5 14.87 15.74 4.41
N ARG A 6 15.01 16.21 5.67
CA ARG A 6 14.32 15.62 6.83
C ARG A 6 12.79 15.59 6.69
N GLU A 7 12.20 16.60 6.06
CA GLU A 7 10.75 16.69 5.86
C GLU A 7 10.30 15.68 4.81
N ILE A 8 11.16 15.40 3.82
CA ILE A 8 10.89 14.40 2.79
C ILE A 8 11.00 13.00 3.35
N LYS A 9 11.99 12.73 4.19
CA LYS A 9 12.09 11.46 4.92
C LYS A 9 10.86 11.23 5.80
N ARG A 10 10.34 12.28 6.46
CA ARG A 10 9.06 12.20 7.19
C ARG A 10 7.91 11.83 6.26
N MET A 11 7.76 12.53 5.13
CA MET A 11 6.70 12.22 4.15
C MET A 11 6.81 10.82 3.55
N LEU A 12 8.01 10.30 3.32
CA LEU A 12 8.21 8.94 2.86
C LEU A 12 7.74 7.93 3.91
N ARG A 13 8.05 8.15 5.20
CA ARG A 13 7.53 7.32 6.30
C ARG A 13 6.02 7.38 6.41
N ASP A 14 5.45 8.58 6.35
CA ASP A 14 4.00 8.78 6.36
C ASP A 14 3.34 8.08 5.15
N ALA A 15 4.09 7.90 4.06
CA ALA A 15 3.68 7.18 2.87
C ALA A 15 4.02 5.67 2.89
N GLY A 16 4.38 5.11 4.04
CA GLY A 16 4.66 3.67 4.21
C GLY A 16 6.04 3.21 3.73
N PHE A 17 6.95 4.12 3.37
CA PHE A 17 8.33 3.74 3.07
C PHE A 17 9.15 3.59 4.36
N GLU A 18 9.97 2.55 4.41
CA GLU A 18 10.93 2.30 5.47
C GLU A 18 12.35 2.56 4.98
N PHE A 19 13.23 2.95 5.90
CA PHE A 19 14.64 3.10 5.58
C PHE A 19 15.26 1.71 5.38
N ALA A 20 15.75 1.44 4.18
CA ALA A 20 16.34 0.14 3.84
C ALA A 20 17.84 0.13 4.12
N ARG A 21 18.57 1.12 3.61
CA ARG A 21 20.04 1.22 3.79
C ARG A 21 20.57 2.61 3.46
N GLN A 22 21.78 2.88 3.94
CA GLN A 22 22.56 4.03 3.50
C GLN A 22 23.28 3.69 2.19
N GLY A 23 23.20 4.59 1.22
CA GLY A 23 23.96 4.54 -0.03
C GLY A 23 25.35 5.15 0.14
N LYS A 24 26.01 5.47 -0.97
CA LYS A 24 27.31 6.16 -0.95
C LYS A 24 27.12 7.63 -0.53
N GLY A 25 27.81 8.05 0.53
CA GLY A 25 27.72 9.43 1.04
C GLY A 25 26.42 9.71 1.80
N ASP A 26 25.78 10.85 1.50
CA ASP A 26 24.51 11.27 2.13
C ASP A 26 23.27 10.63 1.47
N HIS A 27 23.46 9.60 0.65
CA HIS A 27 22.37 8.89 -0.02
C HIS A 27 21.68 7.93 0.95
N SER A 28 20.35 7.88 0.90
CA SER A 28 19.52 6.94 1.65
C SER A 28 18.60 6.21 0.69
N VAL A 29 18.47 4.89 0.84
CA VAL A 29 17.53 4.06 0.07
C VAL A 29 16.37 3.70 0.97
N TRP A 30 15.17 3.95 0.47
CA TRP A 30 13.91 3.72 1.16
C TRP A 30 13.12 2.66 0.41
N LYS A 31 12.47 1.74 1.10
CA LYS A 31 11.71 0.66 0.49
C LYS A 31 10.26 0.71 0.95
N HIS A 32 9.36 0.57 0.01
CA HIS A 32 7.93 0.43 0.27
C HIS A 32 7.56 -1.06 0.32
N PRO A 33 6.58 -1.49 1.15
CA PRO A 33 6.10 -2.87 1.21
C PRO A 33 5.67 -3.46 -0.13
N SER A 34 5.24 -2.62 -1.08
CA SER A 34 4.92 -3.05 -2.46
C SER A 34 6.15 -3.41 -3.32
N GLY A 35 7.36 -3.39 -2.77
CA GLY A 35 8.60 -3.75 -3.45
C GLY A 35 9.32 -2.61 -4.16
N VAL A 36 8.77 -1.38 -4.12
CA VAL A 36 9.41 -0.20 -4.72
C VAL A 36 10.55 0.32 -3.86
N GLU A 37 11.71 0.55 -4.46
CA GLU A 37 12.82 1.26 -3.83
C GLU A 37 12.89 2.71 -4.32
N TYR A 38 13.15 3.63 -3.40
CA TYR A 38 13.32 5.05 -3.65
C TYR A 38 14.63 5.54 -3.04
N SER A 39 15.52 6.04 -3.90
CA SER A 39 16.78 6.63 -3.48
C SER A 39 16.62 8.13 -3.26
N LEU A 40 16.99 8.59 -2.07
CA LEU A 40 16.96 9.98 -1.67
C LEU A 40 18.37 10.47 -1.36
N ASP A 41 18.81 11.52 -2.05
CA ASP A 41 20.08 12.19 -1.83
C ASP A 41 19.93 13.37 -0.87
N GLY A 42 20.79 13.41 0.15
CA GLY A 42 21.12 14.63 0.88
C GLY A 42 21.07 14.47 2.40
N ALA A 43 21.87 15.29 3.08
CA ALA A 43 21.82 15.43 4.53
C ALA A 43 20.51 16.10 4.98
N ASP A 44 20.04 15.71 6.16
CA ASP A 44 18.74 16.16 6.74
C ASP A 44 18.57 17.67 6.83
N SER A 45 19.68 18.40 7.00
CA SER A 45 19.71 19.86 7.10
C SER A 45 19.65 20.58 5.76
N LYS A 46 19.94 19.91 4.65
CA LYS A 46 19.96 20.52 3.32
C LYS A 46 18.55 20.75 2.80
N GLU A 47 18.39 21.86 2.07
CA GLU A 47 17.20 22.10 1.27
C GLU A 47 17.20 21.18 0.04
N MET A 48 16.02 20.67 -0.30
CA MET A 48 15.88 19.85 -1.47
C MET A 48 15.67 20.70 -2.72
N ALA A 49 16.37 20.36 -3.80
CA ALA A 49 16.11 20.95 -5.10
C ALA A 49 14.63 20.75 -5.49
N ARG A 50 14.00 21.77 -6.05
CA ARG A 50 12.57 21.75 -6.42
C ARG A 50 12.18 20.56 -7.31
N GLY A 51 13.06 20.14 -8.23
CA GLY A 51 12.83 18.97 -9.08
C GLY A 51 12.74 17.67 -8.28
N SER A 52 13.73 17.41 -7.42
CA SER A 52 13.80 16.22 -6.55
C SER A 52 12.63 16.17 -5.57
N TRP A 53 12.21 17.32 -5.04
CA TRP A 53 11.02 17.43 -4.20
C TRP A 53 9.74 17.00 -4.92
N LYS A 54 9.50 17.50 -6.15
CA LYS A 54 8.30 17.13 -6.92
C LYS A 54 8.24 15.63 -7.18
N THR A 55 9.38 15.01 -7.50
CA THR A 55 9.49 13.56 -7.66
C THR A 55 9.19 12.82 -6.36
N SER A 56 9.81 13.22 -5.25
CA SER A 56 9.58 12.63 -3.93
C SER A 56 8.11 12.73 -3.52
N SER A 57 7.51 13.90 -3.69
CA SER A 57 6.09 14.17 -3.44
C SER A 57 5.15 13.31 -4.28
N LYS A 58 5.51 13.04 -5.54
CA LYS A 58 4.71 12.18 -6.43
C LYS A 58 4.81 10.72 -5.99
N VAL A 59 6.02 10.26 -5.66
CA VAL A 59 6.24 8.90 -5.15
C VAL A 59 5.51 8.69 -3.83
N ALA A 60 5.65 9.63 -2.88
CA ALA A 60 4.95 9.57 -1.61
C ALA A 60 3.43 9.60 -1.79
N ARG A 61 2.86 10.53 -2.58
CA ARG A 61 1.39 10.59 -2.80
C ARG A 61 0.83 9.35 -3.48
N ASN A 62 1.53 8.81 -4.49
CA ASN A 62 1.06 7.61 -5.18
C ASN A 62 1.08 6.36 -4.28
N ARG A 63 1.77 6.41 -3.14
CA ARG A 63 2.02 5.24 -2.27
C ARG A 63 1.53 5.44 -0.83
N ALA A 64 1.19 6.66 -0.42
CA ALA A 64 0.63 6.94 0.89
C ALA A 64 -0.76 6.32 1.11
N GLY A 65 -1.46 5.96 0.02
CA GLY A 65 -2.67 5.12 0.07
C GLY A 65 -2.40 3.62 -0.07
N GLN A 66 -1.13 3.21 -0.17
CA GLN A 66 -0.71 1.81 -0.27
C GLN A 66 -0.06 1.32 1.04
N ALA A 67 -0.48 1.85 2.19
CA ALA A 67 -0.32 1.11 3.43
C ALA A 67 -0.85 -0.30 3.16
N ALA A 68 0.02 -1.30 3.31
CA ALA A 68 -0.28 -2.66 2.88
C ALA A 68 -1.40 -3.22 3.76
N MET A 69 -2.65 -2.97 3.42
CA MET A 69 -3.80 -3.55 4.09
C MET A 69 -3.74 -5.06 3.92
N LYS A 70 -4.02 -5.81 4.99
CA LYS A 70 -4.23 -7.24 4.87
C LYS A 70 -5.60 -7.65 5.32
N VAL A 71 -6.04 -8.68 4.62
CA VAL A 71 -7.42 -9.09 4.49
C VAL A 71 -7.37 -10.60 4.52
N ILE A 72 -8.08 -11.18 5.47
CA ILE A 72 -8.29 -12.62 5.50
C ILE A 72 -9.24 -12.96 4.36
N VAL A 73 -8.81 -13.87 3.48
CA VAL A 73 -9.63 -14.35 2.37
C VAL A 73 -9.94 -15.83 2.60
N GLU A 74 -11.23 -16.11 2.77
CA GLU A 74 -11.78 -17.45 2.92
C GLU A 74 -12.22 -17.99 1.56
N PHE A 75 -11.88 -19.25 1.29
CA PHE A 75 -12.20 -19.93 0.03
C PHE A 75 -13.21 -21.05 0.26
N GLU A 76 -14.31 -21.00 -0.47
CA GLU A 76 -15.32 -22.07 -0.51
C GLU A 76 -15.34 -22.70 -1.90
N ASN A 77 -15.17 -24.01 -1.96
CA ASN A 77 -15.21 -24.77 -3.21
C ASN A 77 -16.61 -25.33 -3.44
N SER A 78 -17.15 -25.09 -4.63
CA SER A 78 -18.35 -25.74 -5.13
C SER A 78 -18.01 -26.72 -6.26
N SER A 79 -19.01 -27.44 -6.77
CA SER A 79 -18.82 -28.42 -7.85
C SER A 79 -18.27 -27.83 -9.15
N ASN A 80 -18.38 -26.51 -9.36
CA ASN A 80 -18.04 -25.85 -10.63
C ASN A 80 -17.44 -24.45 -10.47
N ALA A 81 -17.13 -24.01 -9.25
CA ALA A 81 -16.57 -22.69 -8.99
C ALA A 81 -15.89 -22.63 -7.61
N VAL A 82 -14.98 -21.67 -7.46
CA VAL A 82 -14.35 -21.27 -6.20
C VAL A 82 -14.84 -19.88 -5.83
N CYS A 83 -15.28 -19.72 -4.58
CA CYS A 83 -15.72 -18.45 -4.02
C CYS A 83 -14.65 -17.93 -3.05
N ALA A 84 -14.22 -16.68 -3.21
CA ALA A 84 -13.34 -15.96 -2.30
C ALA A 84 -14.13 -14.86 -1.58
N THR A 85 -14.11 -14.86 -0.26
CA THR A 85 -14.82 -13.89 0.59
C THR A 85 -13.93 -13.43 1.75
N SER A 86 -14.33 -12.37 2.46
CA SER A 86 -13.62 -11.92 3.66
C SER A 86 -14.62 -11.53 4.74
N PRO A 87 -14.40 -11.95 6.01
CA PRO A 87 -15.19 -11.47 7.14
C PRO A 87 -15.15 -9.95 7.32
N ASP A 88 -14.03 -9.33 6.94
CA ASP A 88 -13.82 -7.87 7.02
C ASP A 88 -14.55 -7.11 5.92
N PHE A 89 -14.86 -7.80 4.82
CA PHE A 89 -15.51 -7.25 3.65
C PHE A 89 -16.63 -8.17 3.18
N PRO A 90 -17.72 -8.30 3.97
CA PRO A 90 -18.81 -9.23 3.65
C PRO A 90 -19.51 -8.90 2.33
N ASN A 91 -19.36 -7.67 1.84
CA ASN A 91 -19.93 -7.19 0.57
C ASN A 91 -18.99 -7.38 -0.63
N VAL A 92 -17.78 -7.92 -0.43
CA VAL A 92 -16.80 -8.17 -1.48
C VAL A 92 -16.67 -9.66 -1.71
N VAL A 93 -16.96 -10.10 -2.94
CA VAL A 93 -16.97 -11.52 -3.32
C VAL A 93 -16.23 -11.70 -4.64
N GLY A 94 -15.38 -12.71 -4.72
CA GLY A 94 -14.72 -13.15 -5.96
C GLY A 94 -15.12 -14.57 -6.32
N LEU A 95 -15.92 -14.75 -7.37
CA LEU A 95 -16.29 -16.06 -7.90
C LEU A 95 -15.48 -16.38 -9.16
N GLY A 96 -14.67 -17.43 -9.13
CA GLY A 96 -13.80 -17.85 -10.24
C GLY A 96 -13.84 -19.36 -10.49
N ASP A 97 -13.24 -19.78 -11.61
CA ASP A 97 -13.17 -21.20 -11.99
C ASP A 97 -12.17 -21.99 -11.12
N ASP A 98 -11.16 -21.28 -10.59
CA ASP A 98 -10.16 -21.79 -9.66
C ASP A 98 -9.85 -20.73 -8.58
N ARG A 99 -8.98 -21.10 -7.64
CA ARG A 99 -8.60 -20.25 -6.51
C ARG A 99 -7.93 -18.95 -6.93
N ASP A 100 -7.11 -18.98 -7.97
CA ASP A 100 -6.37 -17.81 -8.44
C ASP A 100 -7.31 -16.83 -9.15
N ASP A 101 -8.23 -17.32 -9.97
CA ASP A 101 -9.25 -16.48 -10.60
C ASP A 101 -10.23 -15.90 -9.56
N ALA A 102 -10.66 -16.70 -8.58
CA ALA A 102 -11.49 -16.23 -7.47
C ALA A 102 -10.80 -15.13 -6.67
N LEU A 103 -9.52 -15.34 -6.30
CA LEU A 103 -8.72 -14.34 -5.59
C LEU A 103 -8.53 -13.06 -6.41
N ARG A 104 -8.20 -13.18 -7.70
CA ARG A 104 -8.01 -12.03 -8.58
C ARG A 104 -9.28 -11.19 -8.68
N ARG A 105 -10.44 -11.83 -8.78
CA ARG A 105 -11.74 -11.15 -8.83
C ARG A 105 -12.09 -10.49 -7.50
N PHE A 106 -11.82 -11.16 -6.38
CA PHE A 106 -11.98 -10.60 -5.05
C PHE A 106 -11.14 -9.33 -4.87
N LEU A 107 -9.85 -9.40 -5.22
CA LEU A 107 -8.93 -8.25 -5.11
C LEU A 107 -9.36 -7.06 -5.99
N ASN A 108 -9.85 -7.33 -7.20
CA ASN A 108 -10.39 -6.27 -8.07
C ASN A 108 -11.63 -5.60 -7.47
N ALA A 109 -12.55 -6.38 -6.89
CA ALA A 109 -13.73 -5.85 -6.23
C ALA A 109 -13.37 -5.05 -4.97
N LEU A 110 -12.42 -5.53 -4.17
CA LEU A 110 -11.90 -4.82 -3.01
C LEU A 110 -11.24 -3.48 -3.40
N HIS A 111 -10.46 -3.47 -4.47
CA HIS A 111 -9.88 -2.24 -5.01
C HIS A 111 -10.95 -1.21 -5.37
N GLY A 112 -12.01 -1.63 -6.07
CA GLY A 112 -13.12 -0.74 -6.42
C GLY A 112 -13.83 -0.15 -5.19
N LEU A 113 -13.99 -0.95 -4.13
CA LEU A 113 -14.55 -0.46 -2.85
C LEU A 113 -13.64 0.60 -2.20
N ILE A 114 -12.33 0.34 -2.13
CA ILE A 114 -11.37 1.28 -1.55
C ILE A 114 -11.33 2.59 -2.35
N GLU A 115 -11.36 2.50 -3.69
CA GLU A 115 -11.42 3.67 -4.57
C GLU A 115 -12.68 4.49 -4.31
N TYR A 116 -13.85 3.85 -4.23
CA TYR A 116 -15.11 4.52 -3.92
C TYR A 116 -15.06 5.30 -2.60
N HIS A 117 -14.64 4.65 -1.51
CA HIS A 117 -14.54 5.31 -0.19
C HIS A 117 -13.52 6.45 -0.18
N THR A 118 -12.44 6.31 -0.95
CA THR A 118 -11.43 7.37 -1.11
C THR A 118 -12.01 8.59 -1.84
N GLU A 119 -12.88 8.38 -2.84
CA GLU A 119 -13.51 9.45 -3.61
C GLU A 119 -14.64 10.15 -2.85
N THR A 120 -15.46 9.41 -2.12
CA THR A 120 -16.61 9.96 -1.37
C THR A 120 -16.21 10.54 -0.02
N GLY A 121 -15.06 10.14 0.52
CA GLY A 121 -14.62 10.49 1.87
C GLY A 121 -15.40 9.76 2.97
N GLU A 122 -16.21 8.77 2.61
CA GLU A 122 -16.90 7.92 3.58
C GLU A 122 -15.91 6.94 4.23
N PRO A 123 -15.95 6.77 5.56
CA PRO A 123 -15.05 5.83 6.23
C PRO A 123 -15.33 4.40 5.77
N LEU A 124 -14.26 3.65 5.49
CA LEU A 124 -14.33 2.21 5.25
C LEU A 124 -14.57 1.53 6.62
N ASP A 125 -15.67 0.80 6.74
CA ASP A 125 -16.01 0.07 7.96
C ASP A 125 -15.18 -1.23 8.02
N ILE A 126 -13.94 -1.11 8.49
CA ILE A 126 -13.02 -2.25 8.67
C ILE A 126 -13.18 -2.73 10.12
N PRO A 127 -13.45 -4.02 10.39
CA PRO A 127 -13.47 -4.54 11.75
C PRO A 127 -12.14 -4.28 12.46
N SER A 128 -12.23 -3.93 13.74
CA SER A 128 -11.18 -3.25 14.50
C SER A 128 -10.04 -4.14 15.01
N ASP A 129 -9.99 -5.43 14.67
CA ASP A 129 -9.01 -6.35 15.26
C ASP A 129 -7.78 -6.58 14.36
N ASP A 130 -6.65 -6.12 14.88
CA ASP A 130 -5.25 -6.43 14.56
C ASP A 130 -4.67 -6.05 13.18
N ARG A 131 -3.95 -4.92 13.22
CA ARG A 131 -2.96 -4.43 12.26
C ARG A 131 -1.71 -5.33 12.20
N GLN A 132 -1.85 -6.60 11.85
CA GLN A 132 -0.69 -7.42 11.49
C GLN A 132 -0.84 -8.01 10.11
N ILE A 133 0.19 -7.73 9.33
CA ILE A 133 0.12 -7.80 7.90
C ILE A 133 1.04 -8.97 7.46
N GLU A 134 0.51 -10.18 7.14
CA GLU A 134 1.09 -11.32 6.35
C GLU A 134 0.08 -12.01 5.38
N VAL A 135 0.47 -12.27 4.11
CA VAL A 135 -0.36 -13.08 3.17
C VAL A 135 0.08 -14.52 3.35
N ILE A 136 -0.75 -15.32 4.03
CA ILE A 136 -0.50 -16.76 4.17
C ILE A 136 -1.43 -17.47 3.18
N ALA A 137 -0.86 -17.95 2.08
CA ALA A 137 -1.52 -18.94 1.24
C ALA A 137 -1.39 -20.29 1.96
N ALA A 138 -2.48 -20.77 2.55
CA ALA A 138 -2.63 -22.15 3.02
C ALA A 138 -3.29 -22.99 1.95
#